data_AF-A0A958IY42-F1
#
_entry.id   AF-A0A958IY42-F1
#
_cell.length_a   1.000
_cell.length_b   1.000
_cell.length_c   1.000
_cell.angle_alpha   90.00
_cell.angle_beta   90.00
_cell.angle_gamma   90.00
#
_symmetry.space_group_name_H-M   'P 1'
#
loop_
_entity.id
_entity.type
_entity.pdbx_description
1 polymer ?
#
loop_
_entity_poly.entity_id
_entity_poly.type
_entity_poly.pdbx_seq_one_letter_code
_entity_poly.pdbx_strand_id
1 'polypeptide(L)'
;MQRLYSGFYIEDPVGNNAFSFAERSNRRIFVPPLILGSLSDLQIGEATVFSEVETEQEHNLPGLEQFIFWQRNQQPIFIFDNHNHAFCFWITAFRAGVFPAGLRLVHVDQHSDMREPTVYPKSLDEMTIPAAFDYTNFQLNVGNFIQPALRLGLFSSVEIIDSSYSLTRRLDEPIVLDIDVDFFADEMRYIRDSDKLDAIRSYLGIAQFVTIATSPYFISQQHAIDVIHKIFR
;
A
#
# COMPACT_ATOMS: atom_id res chain seq x y z
N MET A 1 -7.58 -12.02 9.24
CA MET A 1 -6.39 -11.19 8.94
C MET A 1 -5.14 -11.65 9.64
N GLN A 2 -4.98 -11.51 10.96
CA GLN A 2 -3.73 -11.89 11.65
C GLN A 2 -3.31 -13.37 11.45
N ARG A 3 -4.27 -14.28 11.23
CA ARG A 3 -3.97 -15.68 10.87
C ARG A 3 -3.43 -15.87 9.45
N LEU A 4 -3.73 -14.96 8.52
CA LEU A 4 -3.25 -14.99 7.14
C LEU A 4 -1.91 -14.25 7.04
N TYR A 5 -1.84 -13.04 7.62
CA TYR A 5 -0.61 -12.28 7.81
C TYR A 5 0.06 -12.67 9.13
N SER A 6 0.56 -13.90 9.21
CA SER A 6 1.31 -14.41 10.37
C SER A 6 2.83 -14.32 10.21
N GLY A 7 3.31 -13.65 9.16
CA GLY A 7 4.70 -13.71 8.72
C GLY A 7 4.95 -14.95 7.85
N PHE A 8 5.36 -14.77 6.60
CA PHE A 8 5.67 -15.88 5.69
C PHE A 8 6.59 -15.42 4.55
N TYR A 9 7.23 -16.38 3.89
CA TYR A 9 8.03 -16.14 2.69
C TYR A 9 7.23 -16.42 1.42
N ILE A 10 7.44 -15.59 0.40
CA ILE A 10 7.09 -15.91 -0.99
C ILE A 10 8.39 -16.36 -1.67
N GLU A 11 8.44 -17.62 -2.07
CA GLU A 11 9.65 -18.25 -2.65
C GLU A 11 9.53 -18.46 -4.17
N ASP A 12 8.30 -18.52 -4.69
CA ASP A 12 8.03 -18.63 -6.12
C ASP A 12 8.13 -17.27 -6.83
N PRO A 13 8.40 -17.23 -8.15
CA PRO A 13 8.51 -15.99 -8.94
C PRO A 13 7.12 -15.39 -9.26
N VAL A 14 6.39 -15.02 -8.21
CA VAL A 14 5.01 -14.52 -8.28
C VAL A 14 4.87 -13.23 -7.48
N GLY A 15 3.85 -12.44 -7.82
CA GLY A 15 3.61 -11.13 -7.20
C GLY A 15 4.86 -10.25 -7.18
N ASN A 16 5.20 -9.67 -6.03
CA ASN A 16 6.43 -8.87 -5.87
C ASN A 16 7.72 -9.71 -5.96
N ASN A 17 7.69 -11.02 -5.70
CA ASN A 17 8.90 -11.83 -5.84
C ASN A 17 9.22 -12.14 -7.31
N ALA A 18 8.36 -11.78 -8.27
CA ALA A 18 8.66 -11.96 -9.69
C ALA A 18 9.74 -10.99 -10.21
N PHE A 19 9.91 -9.82 -9.57
CA PHE A 19 10.87 -8.79 -9.96
C PHE A 19 12.31 -9.33 -9.99
N SER A 20 12.93 -9.20 -11.17
CA SER A 20 14.23 -9.76 -11.59
C SER A 20 14.57 -11.13 -10.99
N PHE A 21 13.56 -11.98 -10.79
CA PHE A 21 13.72 -13.20 -10.01
C PHE A 21 14.87 -14.03 -10.55
N ALA A 22 14.92 -14.22 -11.87
CA ALA A 22 15.93 -15.00 -12.58
C ALA A 22 17.38 -14.50 -12.40
N GLU A 23 17.55 -13.22 -12.10
CA GLU A 23 18.85 -12.52 -12.03
C GLU A 23 19.36 -12.41 -10.58
N ARG A 24 18.46 -12.45 -9.59
CA ARG A 24 18.81 -12.34 -8.17
C ARG A 24 19.51 -13.59 -7.61
N SER A 25 20.32 -13.41 -6.60
CA SER A 25 20.84 -14.46 -5.72
C SER A 25 19.82 -14.78 -4.63
N ASN A 26 19.20 -13.75 -4.02
CA ASN A 26 18.09 -13.93 -3.11
C ASN A 26 16.80 -14.24 -3.89
N ARG A 27 16.18 -15.40 -3.64
CA ARG A 27 14.99 -15.89 -4.37
C ARG A 27 13.71 -15.85 -3.57
N ARG A 28 13.71 -15.15 -2.43
CA ARG A 28 12.52 -15.04 -1.60
C ARG A 28 12.41 -13.65 -0.99
N ILE A 29 11.19 -13.25 -0.74
CA ILE A 29 10.87 -12.06 0.04
C ILE A 29 9.97 -12.46 1.20
N PHE A 30 10.06 -11.71 2.28
CA PHE A 30 9.24 -11.90 3.47
C PHE A 30 8.06 -10.94 3.45
N VAL A 31 6.88 -11.45 3.81
CA VAL A 31 5.70 -10.64 4.11
C VAL A 31 5.55 -10.57 5.63
N PRO A 32 5.72 -9.40 6.26
CA PRO A 32 5.63 -9.24 7.71
C PRO A 32 4.28 -9.67 8.32
N PRO A 33 4.27 -10.12 9.59
CA PRO A 33 3.04 -10.37 10.32
C PRO A 33 2.25 -9.08 10.54
N LEU A 34 0.92 -9.19 10.60
CA LEU A 34 0.02 -8.08 10.94
C LEU A 34 -0.33 -8.12 12.43
N ILE A 35 -0.12 -7.02 13.13
CA ILE A 35 -0.58 -6.83 14.51
C ILE A 35 -1.65 -5.76 14.64
N LEU A 36 -2.40 -5.82 15.73
CA LEU A 36 -3.16 -4.68 16.22
C LEU A 36 -2.18 -3.82 17.02
N GLY A 37 -1.95 -2.58 16.57
CA GLY A 37 -0.95 -1.70 17.16
C GLY A 37 -1.26 -0.24 16.89
N SER A 38 -0.20 0.58 16.95
CA SER A 38 -0.24 2.01 16.69
C SER A 38 1.09 2.49 16.08
N LEU A 39 1.23 3.81 15.92
CA LEU A 39 2.46 4.39 15.40
C LEU A 39 3.70 4.10 16.27
N SER A 40 3.55 3.78 17.56
CA SER A 40 4.68 3.42 18.42
C SER A 40 5.30 2.06 18.07
N ASP A 41 4.57 1.23 17.33
CA ASP A 41 4.97 -0.12 16.97
C ASP A 41 5.66 -0.16 15.59
N LEU A 42 5.78 0.98 14.91
CA LEU A 42 6.50 1.08 13.64
C LEU A 42 8.00 0.94 13.88
N GLN A 43 8.53 -0.20 13.46
CA GLN A 43 9.95 -0.53 13.55
C GLN A 43 10.43 -1.14 12.23
N ILE A 44 11.69 -0.88 11.90
CA ILE A 44 12.35 -1.48 10.73
C ILE A 44 12.72 -2.93 11.08
N GLY A 45 12.31 -3.87 10.24
CA GLY A 45 12.66 -5.27 10.37
C GLY A 45 14.02 -5.61 9.72
N GLU A 46 14.51 -6.82 9.97
CA GLU A 46 15.75 -7.31 9.34
C GLU A 46 15.50 -8.10 8.03
N ALA A 47 14.27 -8.61 7.85
CA ALA A 47 13.94 -9.47 6.73
C ALA A 47 13.85 -8.68 5.42
N THR A 48 14.39 -9.25 4.34
CA THR A 48 14.22 -8.70 2.99
C THR A 48 12.78 -8.86 2.52
N VAL A 49 12.09 -7.75 2.27
CA VAL A 49 10.67 -7.73 1.85
C VAL A 49 10.51 -7.33 0.38
N PHE A 50 11.55 -6.78 -0.22
CA PHE A 50 11.61 -6.47 -1.63
C PHE A 50 13.02 -6.73 -2.16
N SER A 51 13.12 -7.21 -3.40
CA SER A 51 14.41 -7.41 -4.04
C SER A 51 14.31 -7.18 -5.54
N GLU A 52 15.28 -6.48 -6.09
CA GLU A 52 15.34 -6.08 -7.50
C GLU A 52 16.80 -6.02 -7.94
N VAL A 53 17.05 -6.22 -9.24
CA VAL A 53 18.34 -5.98 -9.87
C VAL A 53 18.25 -4.69 -10.68
N GLU A 54 19.02 -3.70 -10.30
CA GLU A 54 19.11 -2.42 -11.00
C GLU A 54 20.56 -2.19 -11.41
N THR A 55 20.79 -1.90 -12.70
CA THR A 55 22.15 -1.67 -13.24
C THR A 55 23.15 -2.77 -12.87
N GLU A 56 22.72 -4.04 -12.97
CA GLU A 56 23.50 -5.25 -12.60
C GLU A 56 23.79 -5.42 -11.10
N GLN A 57 23.29 -4.52 -10.25
CA GLN A 57 23.41 -4.63 -8.80
C GLN A 57 22.11 -5.16 -8.20
N GLU A 58 22.21 -6.21 -7.38
CA GLU A 58 21.09 -6.72 -6.61
C GLU A 58 20.88 -5.91 -5.33
N HIS A 59 19.66 -5.42 -5.14
CA HIS A 59 19.21 -4.70 -3.97
C HIS A 59 18.28 -5.59 -3.16
N ASN A 60 18.64 -5.88 -1.91
CA ASN A 60 17.83 -6.66 -0.97
C ASN A 60 17.44 -5.74 0.18
N LEU A 61 16.16 -5.37 0.24
CA LEU A 61 15.71 -4.25 1.07
C LEU A 61 14.88 -4.72 2.25
N PRO A 62 15.25 -4.31 3.49
CA PRO A 62 14.41 -4.55 4.65
C PRO A 62 13.16 -3.66 4.63
N GLY A 63 12.09 -4.17 5.20
CA GLY A 63 10.82 -3.47 5.37
C GLY A 63 10.48 -3.18 6.83
N LEU A 64 9.19 -3.14 7.12
CA LEU A 64 8.71 -3.11 8.50
C LEU A 64 8.93 -4.46 9.18
N GLU A 65 9.17 -4.43 10.50
CA GLU A 65 9.20 -5.64 11.31
C GLU A 65 7.83 -6.32 11.31
N GLN A 66 6.77 -5.50 11.39
CA GLN A 66 5.39 -5.92 11.45
C GLN A 66 4.51 -4.91 10.73
N PHE A 67 3.47 -5.39 10.03
CA PHE A 67 2.39 -4.53 9.57
C PHE A 67 1.49 -4.16 10.75
N ILE A 68 0.93 -2.95 10.68
CA ILE A 68 0.13 -2.39 11.75
C ILE A 68 -1.30 -2.19 11.26
N PHE A 69 -2.25 -2.79 11.95
CA PHE A 69 -3.63 -2.31 11.94
C PHE A 69 -3.82 -1.40 13.16
N TRP A 70 -4.20 -0.15 12.91
CA TRP A 70 -4.39 0.89 13.92
C TRP A 70 -5.80 1.47 13.84
N GLN A 71 -6.48 1.60 14.97
CA GLN A 71 -7.76 2.31 15.08
C GLN A 71 -7.55 3.72 15.65
N ARG A 72 -7.44 4.73 14.80
CA ARG A 72 -7.29 6.14 15.22
C ARG A 72 -8.66 6.80 15.35
N ASN A 73 -9.13 7.08 16.56
CA ASN A 73 -10.42 7.74 16.78
C ASN A 73 -11.57 7.10 15.97
N GLN A 74 -11.64 5.76 15.96
CA GLN A 74 -12.56 4.95 15.15
C GLN A 74 -12.30 4.91 13.64
N GLN A 75 -11.32 5.63 13.10
CA GLN A 75 -10.84 5.47 11.72
C GLN A 75 -9.87 4.27 11.65
N PRO A 76 -10.19 3.21 10.87
CA PRO A 76 -9.29 2.08 10.66
C PRO A 76 -8.19 2.42 9.65
N ILE A 77 -6.94 2.11 10.02
CA ILE A 77 -5.73 2.42 9.27
C ILE A 77 -4.86 1.16 9.18
N PHE A 78 -4.39 0.83 7.99
CA PHE A 78 -3.35 -0.19 7.78
C PHE A 78 -2.04 0.47 7.35
N ILE A 79 -0.93 0.06 7.96
CA ILE A 79 0.42 0.48 7.62
C ILE A 79 1.26 -0.75 7.31
N PHE A 80 1.89 -0.79 6.14
CA PHE A 80 2.56 -1.96 5.58
C PHE A 80 3.69 -1.55 4.63
N ASP A 81 4.47 -2.52 4.10
CA ASP A 81 5.61 -2.21 3.24
C ASP A 81 5.24 -1.99 1.77
N ASN A 82 4.96 -3.06 1.03
CA ASN A 82 4.73 -3.07 -0.40
C ASN A 82 3.28 -2.74 -0.71
N HIS A 83 3.08 -1.85 -1.69
CA HIS A 83 1.79 -1.20 -1.89
C HIS A 83 0.64 -2.13 -2.29
N ASN A 84 0.93 -3.23 -2.99
CA ASN A 84 -0.07 -4.23 -3.41
C ASN A 84 -0.90 -4.81 -2.24
N HIS A 85 -0.38 -4.80 -1.02
CA HIS A 85 -1.12 -5.25 0.16
C HIS A 85 -2.36 -4.40 0.47
N ALA A 86 -2.42 -3.16 -0.04
CA ALA A 86 -3.61 -2.31 0.04
C ALA A 86 -4.85 -3.05 -0.47
N PHE A 87 -4.74 -3.81 -1.57
CA PHE A 87 -5.86 -4.55 -2.14
C PHE A 87 -6.51 -5.52 -1.15
N CYS A 88 -5.72 -6.33 -0.45
CA CYS A 88 -6.23 -7.27 0.55
C CYS A 88 -6.90 -6.52 1.71
N PHE A 89 -6.32 -5.41 2.14
CA PHE A 89 -6.86 -4.60 3.23
C PHE A 89 -8.14 -3.84 2.84
N TRP A 90 -8.26 -3.36 1.61
CA TRP A 90 -9.51 -2.77 1.10
C TRP A 90 -10.63 -3.81 1.07
N ILE A 91 -10.38 -5.02 0.53
CA ILE A 91 -11.39 -6.08 0.53
C ILE A 91 -11.75 -6.45 1.97
N THR A 92 -10.78 -6.54 2.87
CA THR A 92 -11.04 -6.82 4.29
C THR A 92 -11.97 -5.79 4.91
N ALA A 93 -11.68 -4.50 4.73
CA ALA A 93 -12.47 -3.41 5.26
C ALA A 93 -13.88 -3.37 4.65
N PHE A 94 -13.99 -3.54 3.33
CA PHE A 94 -15.27 -3.66 2.64
C PHE A 94 -16.11 -4.82 3.19
N ARG A 95 -15.52 -6.01 3.37
CA ARG A 95 -16.22 -7.19 3.93
C ARG A 95 -16.61 -7.02 5.39
N ALA A 96 -15.88 -6.20 6.14
CA ALA A 96 -16.23 -5.80 7.50
C ALA A 96 -17.31 -4.69 7.55
N GLY A 97 -17.76 -4.17 6.41
CA GLY A 97 -18.75 -3.10 6.33
C GLY A 97 -18.20 -1.72 6.73
N VAL A 98 -16.87 -1.53 6.68
CA VAL A 98 -16.23 -0.25 7.01
C VAL A 98 -16.62 0.84 6.01
N PHE A 99 -16.72 0.48 4.73
CA PHE A 99 -17.16 1.37 3.66
C PHE A 99 -17.94 0.58 2.59
N PRO A 100 -18.89 1.21 1.87
CA PRO A 100 -19.62 0.56 0.79
C PRO A 100 -18.79 0.48 -0.51
N ALA A 101 -19.11 -0.46 -1.38
CA ALA A 101 -18.55 -0.49 -2.73
C ALA A 101 -18.92 0.78 -3.52
N GLY A 102 -18.08 1.16 -4.48
CA GLY A 102 -18.32 2.30 -5.35
C GLY A 102 -17.90 3.66 -4.78
N LEU A 103 -17.23 3.71 -3.62
CA LEU A 103 -16.56 4.95 -3.17
C LEU A 103 -15.42 5.33 -4.12
N ARG A 104 -15.03 6.60 -4.07
CA ARG A 104 -13.80 7.08 -4.73
C ARG A 104 -12.58 6.65 -3.92
N LEU A 105 -11.58 6.13 -4.62
CA LEU A 105 -10.23 5.96 -4.09
C LEU A 105 -9.44 7.25 -4.34
N VAL A 106 -8.81 7.80 -3.31
CA VAL A 106 -7.78 8.83 -3.45
C VAL A 106 -6.45 8.16 -3.19
N HIS A 107 -5.57 8.16 -4.19
CA HIS A 107 -4.29 7.48 -4.16
C HIS A 107 -3.18 8.54 -4.24
N VAL A 108 -2.42 8.70 -3.17
CA VAL A 108 -1.32 9.65 -3.04
C VAL A 108 -0.02 8.88 -3.21
N ASP A 109 0.71 9.13 -4.30
CA ASP A 109 1.80 8.25 -4.74
C ASP A 109 2.68 8.99 -5.76
N GLN A 110 3.96 8.62 -5.89
CA GLN A 110 4.79 9.03 -7.03
C GLN A 110 4.39 8.34 -8.34
N HIS A 111 3.84 7.14 -8.24
CA HIS A 111 3.44 6.24 -9.31
C HIS A 111 1.92 6.21 -9.45
N SER A 112 1.42 5.48 -10.46
CA SER A 112 -0.02 5.38 -10.70
C SER A 112 -0.61 4.04 -10.26
N ASP A 113 0.22 3.01 -10.16
CA ASP A 113 -0.13 1.63 -9.78
C ASP A 113 -1.32 0.99 -10.50
N MET A 114 -1.51 1.46 -11.75
CA MET A 114 -2.64 1.16 -12.62
C MET A 114 -2.26 0.26 -13.81
N ARG A 115 -1.14 -0.47 -13.73
CA ARG A 115 -0.81 -1.47 -14.76
C ARG A 115 -1.84 -2.61 -14.73
N GLU A 116 -2.01 -3.26 -15.87
CA GLU A 116 -2.92 -4.40 -15.99
C GLU A 116 -2.32 -5.65 -15.31
N PRO A 117 -3.07 -6.35 -14.44
CA PRO A 117 -2.69 -7.68 -13.97
C PRO A 117 -2.89 -8.72 -15.08
N THR A 118 -2.22 -9.87 -14.97
CA THR A 118 -2.40 -10.97 -15.93
C THR A 118 -3.76 -11.65 -15.79
N VAL A 119 -4.32 -11.68 -14.59
CA VAL A 119 -5.58 -12.35 -14.26
C VAL A 119 -6.45 -11.36 -13.50
N TYR A 120 -7.73 -11.30 -13.83
CA TYR A 120 -8.71 -10.54 -13.07
C TYR A 120 -9.64 -11.45 -12.28
N PRO A 121 -10.02 -11.07 -11.04
CA PRO A 121 -11.10 -11.76 -10.34
C PRO A 121 -12.42 -11.55 -11.07
N LYS A 122 -13.34 -12.53 -10.98
CA LYS A 122 -14.58 -12.51 -11.76
C LYS A 122 -15.60 -11.51 -11.23
N SER A 123 -15.72 -11.40 -9.92
CA SER A 123 -16.70 -10.55 -9.25
C SER A 123 -16.24 -10.16 -7.84
N LEU A 124 -16.76 -9.04 -7.35
CA LEU A 124 -16.51 -8.61 -5.97
C LEU A 124 -17.04 -9.64 -4.97
N ASP A 125 -18.15 -10.32 -5.27
CA ASP A 125 -18.76 -11.33 -4.41
C ASP A 125 -17.85 -12.54 -4.16
N GLU A 126 -17.03 -12.94 -5.14
CA GLU A 126 -16.04 -14.02 -5.00
C GLU A 126 -14.81 -13.61 -4.18
N MET A 127 -14.57 -12.31 -3.96
CA MET A 127 -13.44 -11.81 -3.17
C MET A 127 -13.69 -11.95 -1.66
N THR A 128 -13.61 -13.18 -1.18
CA THR A 128 -13.48 -13.45 0.26
C THR A 128 -12.12 -12.94 0.78
N ILE A 129 -11.99 -12.77 2.08
CA ILE A 129 -10.72 -12.33 2.69
C ILE A 129 -9.54 -13.26 2.31
N PRO A 130 -9.66 -14.60 2.39
CA PRO A 130 -8.60 -15.50 1.91
C PRO A 130 -8.33 -15.38 0.41
N ALA A 131 -9.36 -15.26 -0.43
CA ALA A 131 -9.17 -15.10 -1.87
C ALA A 131 -8.43 -13.79 -2.22
N ALA A 132 -8.74 -12.69 -1.52
CA ALA A 132 -8.05 -11.43 -1.68
C ALA A 132 -6.59 -11.51 -1.20
N PHE A 133 -6.33 -12.23 -0.10
CA PHE A 133 -4.97 -12.51 0.36
C PHE A 133 -4.15 -13.27 -0.68
N ASP A 134 -4.69 -14.38 -1.22
CA ASP A 134 -3.98 -15.16 -2.24
C ASP A 134 -3.74 -14.33 -3.52
N TYR A 135 -4.76 -13.61 -3.97
CA TYR A 135 -4.66 -12.76 -5.15
C TYR A 135 -3.62 -11.64 -4.98
N THR A 136 -3.63 -10.95 -3.84
CA THR A 136 -2.64 -9.91 -3.49
C THR A 136 -1.21 -10.44 -3.51
N ASN A 137 -0.95 -11.62 -2.94
CA ASN A 137 0.41 -12.12 -2.76
C ASN A 137 0.95 -12.86 -3.99
N PHE A 138 0.08 -13.51 -4.77
CA PHE A 138 0.50 -14.43 -5.83
C PHE A 138 0.12 -13.98 -7.24
N GLN A 139 -0.68 -12.92 -7.41
CA GLN A 139 -1.09 -12.41 -8.72
C GLN A 139 -0.78 -10.91 -8.91
N LEU A 140 -0.82 -10.15 -7.82
CA LEU A 140 -0.56 -8.71 -7.84
C LEU A 140 0.88 -8.39 -7.43
N ASN A 141 1.38 -7.28 -7.97
CA ASN A 141 2.60 -6.63 -7.54
C ASN A 141 2.34 -5.15 -7.29
N VAL A 142 3.34 -4.43 -6.79
CA VAL A 142 3.22 -3.00 -6.46
C VAL A 142 2.65 -2.16 -7.60
N GLY A 143 2.83 -2.51 -8.88
CA GLY A 143 2.36 -1.67 -9.97
C GLY A 143 0.97 -1.96 -10.55
N ASN A 144 0.21 -2.94 -10.06
CA ASN A 144 -0.98 -3.44 -10.78
C ASN A 144 -2.23 -3.76 -9.94
N PHE A 145 -2.32 -3.27 -8.69
CA PHE A 145 -3.38 -3.66 -7.76
C PHE A 145 -4.65 -2.80 -7.83
N ILE A 146 -4.58 -1.58 -8.40
CA ILE A 146 -5.73 -0.65 -8.45
C ILE A 146 -6.74 -1.06 -9.52
N GLN A 147 -6.28 -1.43 -10.72
CA GLN A 147 -7.14 -1.87 -11.83
C GLN A 147 -8.12 -2.99 -11.44
N PRO A 148 -7.69 -4.08 -10.74
CA PRO A 148 -8.62 -5.07 -10.22
C PRO A 148 -9.71 -4.47 -9.33
N ALA A 149 -9.37 -3.54 -8.43
CA ALA A 149 -10.34 -2.93 -7.51
C ALA A 149 -11.40 -2.10 -8.26
N LEU A 150 -10.99 -1.37 -9.29
CA LEU A 150 -11.90 -0.62 -10.16
C LEU A 150 -12.81 -1.56 -10.96
N ARG A 151 -12.25 -2.61 -11.57
CA ARG A 151 -13.02 -3.57 -12.39
C ARG A 151 -14.05 -4.33 -11.56
N LEU A 152 -13.74 -4.63 -10.30
CA LEU A 152 -14.67 -5.27 -9.37
C LEU A 152 -15.79 -4.32 -8.90
N GLY A 153 -15.69 -3.02 -9.18
CA GLY A 153 -16.60 -2.01 -8.66
C GLY A 153 -16.42 -1.76 -7.17
N LEU A 154 -15.30 -2.21 -6.57
CA LEU A 154 -14.96 -1.87 -5.19
C LEU A 154 -14.83 -0.34 -5.06
N PHE A 155 -14.19 0.27 -6.05
CA PHE A 155 -14.13 1.72 -6.23
C PHE A 155 -14.78 2.12 -7.54
N SER A 156 -15.46 3.26 -7.56
CA SER A 156 -16.10 3.81 -8.78
C SER A 156 -15.11 4.59 -9.65
N SER A 157 -14.10 5.19 -9.03
CA SER A 157 -13.04 5.97 -9.68
C SER A 157 -11.82 6.03 -8.78
N VAL A 158 -10.67 6.34 -9.37
CA VAL A 158 -9.44 6.71 -8.65
C VAL A 158 -9.06 8.16 -8.97
N GLU A 159 -8.75 8.95 -7.96
CA GLU A 159 -8.09 10.25 -8.08
C GLU A 159 -6.62 10.08 -7.67
N ILE A 160 -5.70 10.33 -8.60
CA ILE A 160 -4.26 10.17 -8.37
C ILE A 160 -3.67 11.52 -7.96
N ILE A 161 -2.99 11.55 -6.82
CA ILE A 161 -2.32 12.72 -6.26
C ILE A 161 -0.81 12.52 -6.33
N ASP A 162 -0.24 12.86 -7.50
CA ASP A 162 1.15 12.63 -7.90
C ASP A 162 1.94 13.92 -8.19
N SER A 163 1.32 15.09 -8.01
CA SER A 163 1.88 16.35 -8.51
C SER A 163 1.38 17.57 -7.74
N SER A 164 2.06 18.71 -7.91
CA SER A 164 1.65 19.99 -7.29
C SER A 164 0.26 20.44 -7.74
N TYR A 165 -0.14 20.09 -8.96
CA TYR A 165 -1.48 20.41 -9.48
C TYR A 165 -2.56 19.56 -8.81
N SER A 166 -2.35 18.25 -8.67
CA SER A 166 -3.33 17.35 -8.05
C SER A 166 -3.49 17.59 -6.54
N LEU A 167 -2.48 18.12 -5.84
CA LEU A 167 -2.62 18.55 -4.45
C LEU A 167 -3.69 19.64 -4.21
N THR A 168 -4.07 20.41 -5.24
CA THR A 168 -5.08 21.47 -5.08
C THR A 168 -6.51 20.95 -5.10
N ARG A 169 -6.70 19.65 -5.33
CA ARG A 169 -8.02 19.01 -5.40
C ARG A 169 -8.70 19.07 -4.03
N ARG A 170 -9.96 19.50 -4.04
CA ARG A 170 -10.84 19.48 -2.87
C ARG A 170 -11.92 18.46 -3.11
N LEU A 171 -12.14 17.63 -2.10
CA LEU A 171 -13.12 16.57 -2.10
C LEU A 171 -14.01 16.77 -0.88
N ASP A 172 -15.32 16.72 -1.09
CA ASP A 172 -16.32 16.96 -0.05
C ASP A 172 -17.16 15.71 0.24
N GLU A 173 -16.82 14.58 -0.38
CA GLU A 173 -17.50 13.30 -0.23
C GLU A 173 -16.59 12.28 0.49
N PRO A 174 -17.16 11.29 1.20
CA PRO A 174 -16.37 10.25 1.84
C PRO A 174 -15.54 9.44 0.84
N ILE A 175 -14.31 9.13 1.20
CA ILE A 175 -13.34 8.43 0.35
C ILE A 175 -12.73 7.22 1.07
N VAL A 176 -12.06 6.37 0.30
CA VAL A 176 -10.95 5.57 0.80
C VAL A 176 -9.66 6.28 0.42
N LEU A 177 -8.77 6.48 1.39
CA LEU A 177 -7.48 7.12 1.19
C LEU A 177 -6.38 6.07 1.19
N ASP A 178 -5.56 6.09 0.16
CA ASP A 178 -4.42 5.22 -0.01
C ASP A 178 -3.17 6.08 -0.23
N ILE A 179 -2.12 5.80 0.52
CA ILE A 179 -0.91 6.63 0.58
C ILE A 179 0.30 5.73 0.36
N ASP A 180 1.04 5.95 -0.71
CA ASP A 180 2.45 5.60 -0.77
C ASP A 180 3.29 6.76 -0.24
N VAL A 181 4.16 6.48 0.71
CA VAL A 181 5.05 7.49 1.28
C VAL A 181 6.24 7.81 0.37
N ASP A 182 6.45 7.07 -0.72
CA ASP A 182 7.39 7.44 -1.78
C ASP A 182 7.03 8.78 -2.46
N PHE A 183 5.81 9.30 -2.26
CA PHE A 183 5.45 10.67 -2.59
C PHE A 183 6.34 11.71 -1.87
N PHE A 184 7.06 11.30 -0.81
CA PHE A 184 8.07 12.08 -0.08
C PHE A 184 9.52 11.71 -0.43
N ALA A 185 9.74 10.88 -1.46
CA ALA A 185 11.06 10.54 -1.97
C ALA A 185 11.76 11.76 -2.60
N ASP A 186 13.04 11.59 -2.92
CA ASP A 186 13.92 12.68 -3.34
C ASP A 186 13.50 13.28 -4.70
N GLU A 187 12.95 12.44 -5.57
CA GLU A 187 12.36 12.75 -6.86
C GLU A 187 11.20 13.73 -6.73
N MET A 188 10.48 13.69 -5.61
CA MET A 188 9.28 14.48 -5.36
C MET A 188 9.55 15.77 -4.58
N ARG A 189 10.82 16.15 -4.34
CA ARG A 189 11.22 17.35 -3.57
C ARG A 189 10.86 18.68 -4.23
N TYR A 190 10.49 18.70 -5.51
CA TYR A 190 9.99 19.90 -6.18
C TYR A 190 8.65 20.39 -5.59
N ILE A 191 7.92 19.50 -4.89
CA ILE A 191 6.73 19.82 -4.10
C ILE A 191 7.16 19.95 -2.63
N ARG A 192 6.74 21.04 -1.97
CA ARG A 192 7.08 21.26 -0.55
C ARG A 192 6.35 20.25 0.34
N ASP A 193 7.06 19.64 1.29
CA ASP A 193 6.49 18.68 2.25
C ASP A 193 5.29 19.24 3.03
N SER A 194 5.28 20.54 3.33
CA SER A 194 4.14 21.18 3.99
C SER A 194 2.86 21.07 3.15
N ASP A 195 2.97 21.26 1.84
CA ASP A 195 1.82 21.21 0.92
C ASP A 195 1.31 19.77 0.79
N LYS A 196 2.24 18.79 0.74
CA LYS A 196 1.90 17.36 0.75
C LYS A 196 1.16 16.97 2.03
N LEU A 197 1.71 17.35 3.19
CA LEU A 197 1.13 17.04 4.50
C LEU A 197 -0.25 17.69 4.67
N ASP A 198 -0.42 18.95 4.27
CA ASP A 198 -1.69 19.65 4.38
C ASP A 198 -2.78 19.01 3.51
N ALA A 199 -2.45 18.58 2.30
CA ALA A 199 -3.38 17.86 1.44
C ALA A 199 -3.76 16.48 2.01
N ILE A 200 -2.76 15.68 2.42
CA ILE A 200 -3.00 14.36 3.02
C ILE A 200 -3.87 14.49 4.27
N ARG A 201 -3.60 15.47 5.14
CA ARG A 201 -4.40 15.71 6.35
C ARG A 201 -5.83 16.14 6.03
N SER A 202 -6.03 16.90 4.96
CA SER A 202 -7.37 17.23 4.45
C SER A 202 -8.13 15.97 4.05
N TYR A 203 -7.49 15.06 3.30
CA TYR A 203 -8.10 13.80 2.89
C TYR A 203 -8.34 12.85 4.07
N LEU A 204 -7.42 12.79 5.04
CA LEU A 204 -7.60 12.02 6.27
C LEU A 204 -8.83 12.44 7.05
N GLY A 205 -9.20 13.73 7.01
CA GLY A 205 -10.39 14.26 7.70
C GLY A 205 -11.72 13.73 7.14
N ILE A 206 -11.75 13.23 5.90
CA ILE A 206 -12.95 12.74 5.21
C ILE A 206 -12.89 11.24 4.85
N ALA A 207 -11.74 10.59 5.07
CA ALA A 207 -11.54 9.20 4.74
C ALA A 207 -12.28 8.26 5.71
N GLN A 208 -13.01 7.27 5.17
CA GLN A 208 -13.61 6.19 5.96
C GLN A 208 -12.61 5.09 6.30
N PHE A 209 -11.61 4.89 5.44
CA PHE A 209 -10.58 3.88 5.58
C PHE A 209 -9.27 4.40 5.00
N VAL A 210 -8.14 4.00 5.60
CA VAL A 210 -6.80 4.46 5.20
C VAL A 210 -5.84 3.28 5.05
N THR A 211 -5.11 3.25 3.94
CA THR A 211 -3.95 2.37 3.71
C THR A 211 -2.69 3.20 3.51
N ILE A 212 -1.56 2.77 4.08
CA ILE A 212 -0.28 3.46 3.99
C ILE A 212 0.85 2.45 3.73
N ALA A 213 1.53 2.59 2.59
CA ALA A 213 2.69 1.80 2.20
C ALA A 213 4.00 2.54 2.55
N THR A 214 5.01 1.81 3.04
CA THR A 214 6.35 2.37 3.33
C THR A 214 7.36 2.19 2.19
N SER A 215 7.01 1.41 1.17
CA SER A 215 7.67 1.32 -0.14
C SER A 215 9.20 1.26 -0.10
N PRO A 216 9.77 0.18 0.48
CA PRO A 216 11.20 0.06 0.77
C PRO A 216 12.15 0.15 -0.43
N TYR A 217 11.66 -0.06 -1.65
CA TYR A 217 12.45 0.13 -2.87
C TYR A 217 12.61 1.61 -3.26
N PHE A 218 11.61 2.44 -2.97
CA PHE A 218 11.57 3.82 -3.45
C PHE A 218 12.00 4.84 -2.38
N ILE A 219 11.89 4.49 -1.10
CA ILE A 219 12.25 5.38 0.01
C ILE A 219 12.83 4.61 1.20
N SER A 220 13.84 5.19 1.86
CA SER A 220 14.44 4.57 3.05
C SER A 220 13.41 4.40 4.16
N GLN A 221 13.41 3.25 4.83
CA GLN A 221 12.38 2.93 5.84
C GLN A 221 12.37 3.89 7.03
N GLN A 222 13.53 4.45 7.42
CA GLN A 222 13.55 5.47 8.46
C GLN A 222 12.82 6.75 8.01
N HIS A 223 13.03 7.18 6.77
CA HIS A 223 12.35 8.37 6.24
C HIS A 223 10.84 8.11 6.09
N ALA A 224 10.44 6.93 5.60
CA ALA A 224 9.04 6.52 5.54
C ALA A 224 8.35 6.60 6.92
N ILE A 225 8.96 6.03 7.96
CA ILE A 225 8.42 6.07 9.33
C ILE A 225 8.32 7.53 9.84
N ASP A 226 9.35 8.35 9.61
CA ASP A 226 9.34 9.76 10.00
C ASP A 226 8.21 10.55 9.32
N VAL A 227 7.96 10.29 8.04
CA VAL A 227 6.85 10.88 7.26
C VAL A 227 5.51 10.46 7.83
N ILE A 228 5.32 9.17 8.13
CA ILE A 228 4.08 8.66 8.73
C ILE A 228 3.82 9.36 10.06
N HIS A 229 4.84 9.52 10.91
CA HIS A 229 4.68 10.31 12.14
C HIS A 229 4.29 11.76 11.86
N LYS A 230 4.85 12.41 10.83
CA LYS A 230 4.47 13.79 10.45
C LYS A 230 3.04 13.87 9.94
N ILE A 231 2.54 12.89 9.20
CA ILE A 231 1.15 12.86 8.70
C ILE A 231 0.16 12.98 9.86
N PHE A 232 0.43 12.27 10.96
CA PHE A 232 -0.49 12.17 12.11
C PHE A 232 -0.24 13.16 13.26
N ARG A 233 0.75 14.05 13.13
CA ARG A 233 1.00 15.15 14.08
C ARG A 233 0.06 16.32 13.90
#